data_AF-A0A7X8XIA6-F1
#
_entry.id   AF-A0A7X8XIA6-F1
#
_cell.length_a   1.000
_cell.length_b   1.000
_cell.length_c   1.000
_cell.angle_alpha   90.00
_cell.angle_beta   90.00
_cell.angle_gamma   90.00
#
_symmetry.space_group_name_H-M   'P 1'
#
loop_
_entity.id
_entity.type
_entity.pdbx_description
1 polymer ?
#
loop_
_entity_poly.entity_id
_entity_poly.type
_entity_poly.pdbx_seq_one_letter_code
_entity_poly.pdbx_strand_id
1 'polypeptide(L)'
;YDELADYLAVNKRLAKKYGMQSWTNLESFDRDMPWRFPPIKWEKFLLKLQSAQEAGVDKAITFEFSHFMSPQSCYPQANNLFSRYIENRKIADPR
;
A
#
# COMPACT_ATOMS: atom_id res chain seq x y z
N TYR A 1 5.34 -5.57 -12.17
CA TYR A 1 4.73 -5.92 -10.86
C TYR A 1 4.17 -7.34 -10.87
N ASP A 2 4.36 -8.09 -11.95
CA ASP A 2 3.69 -9.37 -12.19
C ASP A 2 4.11 -10.47 -11.20
N GLU A 3 5.31 -10.33 -10.63
CA GLU A 3 5.85 -11.27 -9.62
C GLU A 3 5.40 -10.98 -8.18
N LEU A 4 4.72 -9.83 -7.93
CA LEU A 4 4.43 -9.39 -6.57
C LEU A 4 3.46 -10.33 -5.85
N ALA A 5 2.40 -10.77 -6.54
CA ALA A 5 1.43 -11.70 -5.97
C ALA A 5 2.08 -13.03 -5.60
N ASP A 6 2.92 -13.58 -6.47
CA ASP A 6 3.66 -14.83 -6.23
C ASP A 6 4.62 -14.72 -5.05
N TYR A 7 5.37 -13.61 -4.96
CA TYR A 7 6.24 -13.32 -3.84
C TYR A 7 5.46 -13.27 -2.50
N LEU A 8 4.33 -12.57 -2.48
CA LEU A 8 3.48 -12.50 -1.29
C LEU A 8 2.86 -13.86 -0.95
N ALA A 9 2.49 -14.67 -1.94
CA ALA A 9 1.94 -16.02 -1.74
C ALA A 9 2.98 -16.97 -1.12
N VAL A 10 4.24 -16.89 -1.53
CA VAL A 10 5.35 -17.62 -0.89
C VAL A 10 5.48 -17.22 0.58
N ASN A 11 5.50 -15.92 0.87
CA ASN A 11 5.58 -15.40 2.23
C ASN A 11 4.40 -15.85 3.09
N LYS A 12 3.18 -15.87 2.52
CA LYS A 12 1.98 -16.37 3.19
C LYS A 12 2.08 -17.85 3.53
N ARG A 13 2.60 -18.69 2.62
CA ARG A 13 2.82 -20.13 2.87
C ARG A 13 3.83 -20.35 4.00
N LEU A 14 4.91 -19.58 4.03
CA LEU A 14 5.89 -19.63 5.11
C LEU A 14 5.26 -19.22 6.45
N ALA A 15 4.54 -18.10 6.49
CA ALA A 15 3.85 -17.66 7.69
C ALA A 15 2.88 -18.73 8.22
N LYS A 16 2.08 -19.34 7.32
CA LYS A 16 1.16 -20.44 7.67
C LYS A 16 1.91 -21.67 8.21
N LYS A 17 3.03 -22.05 7.59
CA LYS A 17 3.84 -23.21 8.03
C LYS A 17 4.34 -23.04 9.47
N TYR A 18 4.65 -21.82 9.90
CA TYR A 18 5.20 -21.52 11.22
C TYR A 18 4.20 -20.87 12.18
N GLY A 19 2.89 -20.86 11.86
CA GLY A 19 1.86 -20.30 12.75
C GLY A 19 1.92 -18.78 12.95
N MET A 20 2.48 -18.04 11.98
CA MET A 20 2.60 -16.58 12.02
C MET A 20 1.49 -15.89 11.22
N GLN A 21 1.23 -14.61 11.53
CA GLN A 21 0.43 -13.74 10.67
C GLN A 21 1.30 -13.20 9.52
N SER A 22 0.74 -13.17 8.32
CA SER A 22 1.37 -12.59 7.13
C SER A 22 0.88 -11.17 6.95
N TRP A 23 1.73 -10.18 7.24
CA TRP A 23 1.43 -8.77 7.02
C TRP A 23 2.27 -8.25 5.87
N THR A 24 1.78 -7.23 5.17
CA THR A 24 2.55 -6.49 4.15
C THR A 24 2.72 -5.05 4.58
N ASN A 25 3.94 -4.54 4.45
CA ASN A 25 4.20 -3.10 4.50
C ASN A 25 4.09 -2.55 3.08
N LEU A 26 2.93 -2.01 2.77
CA LEU A 26 2.63 -1.42 1.48
C LEU A 26 3.07 0.04 1.48
N GLU A 27 4.31 0.25 1.05
CA GLU A 27 4.93 1.58 0.95
C GLU A 27 4.08 2.52 0.09
N SER A 28 3.70 3.65 0.68
CA SER A 28 2.91 4.72 0.07
C SER A 28 3.76 5.79 -0.62
N PHE A 29 5.07 5.56 -0.76
CA PHE A 29 6.01 6.41 -1.50
C PHE A 29 6.56 5.72 -2.75
N ASP A 30 6.98 6.50 -3.74
CA ASP A 30 7.53 6.01 -5.00
C ASP A 30 9.07 5.91 -4.94
N ARG A 31 9.59 4.70 -5.20
CA ARG A 31 11.03 4.44 -5.26
C ARG A 31 11.63 4.68 -6.66
N ASP A 32 10.79 4.77 -7.68
CA ASP A 32 11.21 4.84 -9.09
C ASP A 32 11.46 6.28 -9.54
N MET A 33 11.20 7.26 -8.67
CA MET A 33 11.39 8.67 -8.99
C MET A 33 12.85 9.10 -8.77
N PRO A 34 13.39 10.04 -9.59
CA PRO A 34 14.76 10.53 -9.43
C PRO A 34 15.00 11.20 -8.06
N TRP A 35 13.96 11.77 -7.45
CA TRP A 35 14.00 12.30 -6.09
C TRP A 35 13.42 11.29 -5.09
N ARG A 36 14.12 11.11 -3.97
CA ARG A 36 13.77 10.13 -2.92
C ARG A 36 13.17 10.84 -1.70
N PHE A 37 11.89 10.67 -1.34
CA PHE A 37 10.84 9.85 -1.95
C PHE A 37 9.51 10.63 -1.96
N PRO A 38 8.79 10.77 -3.09
CA PRO A 38 7.47 11.38 -3.14
C PRO A 38 6.36 10.36 -2.84
N PRO A 39 5.10 10.79 -2.60
CA PRO A 39 3.94 9.90 -2.59
C PRO A 39 3.83 9.07 -3.88
N ILE A 40 3.47 7.81 -3.73
CA ILE A 40 3.32 6.85 -4.84
C ILE A 40 2.12 7.18 -5.73
N LYS A 41 2.21 6.87 -7.03
CA LYS A 41 1.05 6.92 -7.93
C LYS A 41 -0.04 5.95 -7.48
N TRP A 42 -1.30 6.37 -7.63
CA TRP A 42 -2.47 5.60 -7.23
C TRP A 42 -2.51 4.21 -7.88
N GLU A 43 -2.19 4.10 -9.17
CA GLU A 43 -2.25 2.84 -9.91
C GLU A 43 -1.26 1.81 -9.34
N LYS A 44 -0.06 2.25 -8.96
CA LYS A 44 0.92 1.39 -8.29
C LYS A 44 0.47 0.99 -6.89
N PHE A 45 -0.13 1.91 -6.14
CA PHE A 45 -0.67 1.62 -4.80
C PHE A 45 -1.81 0.61 -4.86
N LEU A 46 -2.76 0.80 -5.78
CA LEU A 46 -3.89 -0.09 -6.01
C LEU A 46 -3.42 -1.48 -6.45
N LEU A 47 -2.45 -1.56 -7.36
CA LEU A 47 -1.88 -2.84 -7.79
C LEU A 47 -1.26 -3.60 -6.62
N LYS A 48 -0.47 -2.93 -5.77
CA LYS A 48 0.08 -3.54 -4.55
C LYS A 48 -1.02 -4.03 -3.60
N LEU A 49 -2.12 -3.29 -3.45
CA LEU A 49 -3.26 -3.68 -2.61
C LEU A 49 -3.95 -4.92 -3.17
N GLN A 50 -4.15 -4.96 -4.49
CA GLN A 50 -4.76 -6.09 -5.19
C GLN A 50 -3.89 -7.34 -5.09
N SER A 51 -2.58 -7.23 -5.32
CA SER A 51 -1.65 -8.36 -5.17
C SER A 51 -1.62 -8.90 -3.73
N ALA A 52 -1.69 -8.02 -2.71
CA ALA A 52 -1.76 -8.45 -1.32
C ALA A 52 -3.07 -9.19 -1.00
N GLN A 53 -4.19 -8.72 -1.56
CA GLN A 53 -5.48 -9.38 -1.43
C GLN A 53 -5.50 -10.74 -2.14
N GLU A 54 -5.00 -10.82 -3.35
CA GLU A 54 -4.89 -12.05 -4.15
C GLU A 54 -4.02 -13.11 -3.45
N ALA A 55 -2.90 -12.67 -2.85
CA ALA A 55 -2.01 -13.55 -2.09
C ALA A 55 -2.54 -13.97 -0.71
N GLY A 56 -3.70 -13.46 -0.28
CA GLY A 56 -4.30 -13.80 1.01
C GLY A 56 -3.52 -13.28 2.22
N VAL A 57 -2.90 -12.11 2.10
CA VAL A 57 -2.20 -11.41 3.20
C VAL A 57 -3.21 -11.01 4.27
N ASP A 58 -2.87 -11.20 5.54
CA ASP A 58 -3.79 -10.99 6.68
C ASP A 58 -4.01 -9.52 7.01
N LYS A 59 -2.99 -8.69 6.78
CA LYS A 59 -3.05 -7.25 7.07
C LYS A 59 -2.10 -6.46 6.18
N ALA A 60 -2.58 -5.33 5.68
CA ALA A 60 -1.74 -4.31 5.07
C ALA A 60 -1.54 -3.14 6.04
N ILE A 61 -0.29 -2.73 6.22
CA ILE A 61 0.10 -1.50 6.90
C ILE A 61 0.95 -0.67 5.93
N THR A 62 1.26 0.58 6.26
CA THR A 62 2.06 1.44 5.39
C THR A 62 3.10 2.23 6.17
N PHE A 63 4.31 2.29 5.63
CA PHE A 63 5.26 3.35 5.88
C PHE A 63 5.10 4.37 4.73
N GLU A 64 4.50 5.53 4.94
CA GLU A 64 3.86 6.01 6.17
C GLU A 64 2.66 6.92 5.84
N PHE A 65 1.64 6.93 6.70
CA PHE A 65 0.44 7.74 6.48
C PHE A 65 0.74 9.24 6.50
N SER A 66 1.41 9.75 7.54
CA SER A 66 1.55 11.19 7.77
C SER A 66 2.21 11.93 6.61
N HIS A 67 3.28 11.37 6.04
CA HIS A 67 3.99 11.99 4.92
C HIS A 67 3.36 11.68 3.57
N PHE A 68 2.90 10.45 3.33
CA PHE A 68 2.60 10.05 1.95
C PHE A 68 1.11 9.84 1.66
N MET A 69 0.25 9.89 2.68
CA MET A 69 -1.21 9.79 2.50
C MET A 69 -1.99 10.88 3.25
N SER A 70 -1.40 11.57 4.23
CA SER A 70 -2.17 12.53 5.02
C SER A 70 -2.65 13.71 4.16
N PRO A 71 -3.91 14.16 4.34
CA PRO A 71 -4.39 15.44 3.83
C PRO A 71 -3.56 16.63 4.31
N GLN A 72 -2.91 16.49 5.48
CA GLN A 72 -2.09 17.50 6.13
C GLN A 72 -0.59 17.38 5.78
N SER A 73 -0.23 16.52 4.84
CA SER A 73 1.16 16.35 4.43
C SER A 73 1.74 17.61 3.76
N CYS A 74 3.06 17.81 3.89
CA CYS A 74 3.79 18.78 3.09
C CYS A 74 3.85 18.43 1.59
N TYR A 75 3.52 17.19 1.23
CA TYR A 75 3.36 16.74 -0.15
C TYR A 75 1.88 16.83 -0.57
N PRO A 76 1.49 17.78 -1.44
CA PRO A 76 0.09 17.91 -1.88
C PRO A 76 -0.45 16.64 -2.55
N GLN A 77 0.43 15.84 -3.14
CA GLN A 77 0.09 14.57 -3.78
C GLN A 77 -0.42 13.51 -2.78
N ALA A 78 -0.05 13.61 -1.50
CA ALA A 78 -0.53 12.71 -0.45
C ALA A 78 -2.04 12.84 -0.24
N ASN A 79 -2.57 14.09 -0.24
CA ASN A 79 -4.00 14.35 -0.15
C ASN A 79 -4.77 13.74 -1.34
N ASN A 80 -4.19 13.82 -2.54
CA ASN A 80 -4.76 13.19 -3.73
C ASN A 80 -4.76 11.66 -3.60
N LEU A 81 -3.67 11.07 -3.13
CA LEU A 81 -3.57 9.62 -2.91
C LEU A 81 -4.64 9.13 -1.91
N PHE A 82 -4.83 9.85 -0.81
CA PHE A 82 -5.87 9.52 0.17
C PHE A 82 -7.28 9.70 -0.38
N SER A 83 -7.53 10.76 -1.14
CA SER A 83 -8.83 10.99 -1.80
C SER A 83 -9.19 9.82 -2.73
N ARG A 84 -8.23 9.32 -3.51
CA ARG A 84 -8.41 8.14 -4.36
C ARG A 84 -8.63 6.86 -3.53
N TYR A 85 -7.93 6.71 -2.41
CA TYR A 85 -8.10 5.58 -1.51
C TYR A 85 -9.51 5.51 -0.91
N ILE A 86 -10.02 6.61 -0.34
CA ILE A 86 -11.37 6.63 0.25
C ILE A 86 -12.46 6.45 -0.81
N GLU A 87 -12.28 7.03 -2.01
CA GLU A 87 -13.18 6.85 -3.15
C GLU A 87 -13.24 5.37 -3.57
N ASN A 88 -12.08 4.73 -3.77
CA ASN A 88 -12.00 3.31 -4.12
C ASN A 88 -12.64 2.40 -3.06
N ARG A 89 -12.45 2.73 -1.77
CA ARG A 89 -12.96 1.95 -0.65
C ARG A 89 -14.37 2.33 -0.22
N LYS A 90 -14.99 3.35 -0.83
CA LYS A 90 -16.30 3.89 -0.48
C LYS A 90 -16.39 4.28 1.01
N ILE A 91 -15.31 4.85 1.54
CA ILE A 91 -15.23 5.37 2.91
C ILE A 91 -15.78 6.80 2.88
N ALA A 92 -16.66 7.15 3.82
CA ALA A 92 -17.10 8.53 4.01
C ALA A 92 -15.90 9.43 4.31
N ASP A 93 -15.85 10.62 3.70
CA ASP A 93 -14.72 11.53 3.87
C ASP A 93 -14.53 11.89 5.35
N PRO A 94 -13.41 11.52 5.99
CA PRO A 94 -13.19 11.77 7.41
C PRO A 94 -12.51 13.13 7.68
N ARG A 95 -12.35 13.97 6.65
CA ARG A 95 -11.70 15.29 6.74
C ARG A 95 -12.68 16.40 7.06
#